data_AF-A0A261D9L9-F1
#
_entry.id   AF-A0A261D9L9-F1
#
_cell.length_a   1.000
_cell.length_b   1.000
_cell.length_c   1.000
_cell.angle_alpha   90.00
_cell.angle_beta   90.00
_cell.angle_gamma   90.00
#
_symmetry.space_group_name_H-M   'P 1'
#
loop_
_entity.id
_entity.type
_entity.pdbx_description
1 polymer ?
#
loop_
_entity_poly.entity_id
_entity_poly.type
_entity_poly.pdbx_seq_one_letter_code
_entity_poly.pdbx_strand_id
1 'polypeptide(L)'
;MILNTFQLRTARSVLNIGVREIGSIINVNRTTISVWENQRNFVSIKNSQDNNTLIKFFKENGIIFPGEKSIALDINTSNKLNLLSRFQIRVARVAMHLTQQELATLLEIPLLLLNYLEKQHNNVYISSTPKTINEFVLRSFFEKNGICFPKDFCVHLEKDPRELINNY
;
A
#
# COMPACT_ATOMS: atom_id res chain seq x y z
N MET A 1 -9.96 13.85 9.48
CA MET A 1 -9.24 13.31 8.30
C MET A 1 -10.22 12.51 7.47
N ILE A 2 -10.17 12.60 6.14
CA ILE A 2 -10.99 11.80 5.23
C ILE A 2 -10.08 10.82 4.49
N LEU A 3 -10.40 9.52 4.55
CA LEU A 3 -9.70 8.50 3.78
C LEU A 3 -9.98 8.67 2.30
N ASN A 4 -8.95 8.47 1.49
CA ASN A 4 -9.10 8.30 0.06
C ASN A 4 -9.01 6.83 -0.37
N THR A 5 -9.35 6.59 -1.63
CA THR A 5 -9.31 5.28 -2.27
C THR A 5 -7.94 4.58 -2.15
N PHE A 6 -6.83 5.32 -2.28
CA PHE A 6 -5.48 4.78 -2.08
C PHE A 6 -5.32 4.20 -0.67
N GLN A 7 -5.66 4.99 0.36
CA GLN A 7 -5.50 4.59 1.75
C GLN A 7 -6.37 3.38 2.10
N LEU A 8 -7.64 3.38 1.66
CA LEU A 8 -8.54 2.25 1.86
C LEU A 8 -7.98 0.96 1.23
N ARG A 9 -7.66 1.02 -0.07
CA ARG A 9 -7.24 -0.16 -0.84
C ARG A 9 -5.91 -0.73 -0.34
N THR A 10 -4.96 0.15 -0.04
CA THR A 10 -3.64 -0.28 0.44
C THR A 10 -3.70 -0.80 1.87
N ALA A 11 -4.42 -0.15 2.78
CA ALA A 11 -4.62 -0.64 4.15
C ALA A 11 -5.28 -2.02 4.16
N ARG A 12 -6.38 -2.18 3.40
CA ARG A 12 -7.06 -3.47 3.25
C ARG A 12 -6.11 -4.53 2.70
N SER A 13 -5.37 -4.22 1.64
CA SER A 13 -4.43 -5.16 1.03
C SER A 13 -3.34 -5.56 2.03
N VAL A 14 -2.74 -4.62 2.75
CA VAL A 14 -1.69 -4.89 3.74
C VAL A 14 -2.15 -5.85 4.84
N LEU A 15 -3.37 -5.67 5.33
CA LEU A 15 -4.00 -6.53 6.34
C LEU A 15 -4.55 -7.85 5.76
N ASN A 16 -4.50 -8.01 4.44
CA ASN A 16 -5.02 -9.18 3.73
C ASN A 16 -6.53 -9.42 3.96
N ILE A 17 -7.29 -8.33 4.09
CA ILE A 17 -8.73 -8.35 4.35
C ILE A 17 -9.48 -8.30 3.00
N GLY A 18 -10.59 -9.01 2.89
CA GLY A 18 -11.47 -8.99 1.72
C GLY A 18 -12.37 -7.75 1.69
N VAL A 19 -12.81 -7.33 0.50
CA VAL A 19 -13.77 -6.21 0.34
C VAL A 19 -15.10 -6.47 1.07
N ARG A 20 -15.48 -7.74 1.25
CA ARG A 20 -16.68 -8.16 2.00
C ARG A 20 -16.55 -7.83 3.48
N GLU A 21 -15.39 -8.10 4.08
CA GLU A 21 -15.15 -7.86 5.50
C GLU A 21 -15.13 -6.36 5.81
N ILE A 22 -14.50 -5.56 4.95
CA ILE A 22 -14.59 -4.09 5.01
C ILE A 22 -16.05 -3.63 4.96
N GLY A 23 -16.84 -4.18 4.02
CA GLY A 23 -18.27 -3.87 3.93
C GLY A 23 -19.03 -4.20 5.22
N SER A 24 -18.74 -5.34 5.85
CA SER A 24 -19.34 -5.72 7.14
C SER A 24 -19.00 -4.76 8.28
N ILE A 25 -17.77 -4.24 8.33
CA ILE A 25 -17.32 -3.31 9.39
C ILE A 25 -18.12 -2.01 9.37
N ILE A 26 -18.46 -1.50 8.18
CA ILE A 26 -19.20 -0.23 8.02
C ILE A 26 -20.65 -0.41 7.57
N ASN A 27 -21.17 -1.64 7.56
CA ASN A 27 -22.52 -1.97 7.11
C ASN A 27 -22.84 -1.49 5.67
N VAL A 28 -21.90 -1.68 4.75
CA VAL A 28 -22.01 -1.31 3.33
C VAL A 28 -21.84 -2.56 2.46
N ASN A 29 -22.57 -2.63 1.33
CA ASN A 29 -22.45 -3.74 0.39
C ASN A 29 -21.03 -3.83 -0.19
N ARG A 30 -20.48 -5.06 -0.33
CA ARG A 30 -19.19 -5.34 -0.99
C ARG A 30 -19.04 -4.64 -2.35
N THR A 31 -20.12 -4.49 -3.12
CA THR A 31 -20.10 -3.84 -4.43
C THR A 31 -19.71 -2.37 -4.31
N THR A 32 -20.24 -1.67 -3.30
CA THR A 32 -19.91 -0.27 -3.04
C THR A 32 -18.43 -0.11 -2.67
N ILE A 33 -17.90 -1.01 -1.82
CA ILE A 33 -16.47 -1.01 -1.48
C ILE A 33 -15.62 -1.24 -2.73
N SER A 34 -16.01 -2.19 -3.58
CA SER A 34 -15.31 -2.45 -4.84
C SER A 34 -15.33 -1.24 -5.77
N VAL A 35 -16.45 -0.50 -5.84
CA VAL A 35 -16.54 0.74 -6.61
C VAL A 35 -15.59 1.79 -6.06
N TRP A 36 -15.53 1.96 -4.73
CA TRP A 36 -14.60 2.91 -4.10
C TRP A 36 -13.14 2.56 -4.38
N GLU A 37 -12.74 1.29 -4.26
CA GLU A 37 -11.35 0.86 -4.45
C GLU A 37 -10.86 0.96 -5.89
N ASN A 38 -11.76 0.90 -6.87
CA ASN A 38 -11.42 0.97 -8.30
C ASN A 38 -11.22 2.41 -8.81
N GLN A 39 -11.59 3.42 -8.03
CA GLN A 39 -11.39 4.84 -8.36
C GLN A 39 -9.91 5.26 -8.35
N ARG A 40 -9.63 6.49 -8.80
CA ARG A 40 -8.29 7.10 -8.71
C ARG A 40 -7.84 7.24 -7.26
N ASN A 41 -6.53 7.30 -7.04
CA ASN A 41 -5.94 7.18 -5.71
C ASN A 41 -6.43 8.25 -4.72
N PHE A 42 -6.62 9.49 -5.19
CA PHE A 42 -6.97 10.63 -4.35
C PHE A 42 -8.47 10.91 -4.24
N VAL A 43 -9.35 10.00 -4.68
CA VAL A 43 -10.80 10.20 -4.50
C VAL A 43 -11.19 9.91 -3.06
N SER A 44 -11.84 10.89 -2.42
CA SER A 44 -12.26 10.80 -1.02
C SER A 44 -13.50 9.91 -0.83
N ILE A 45 -13.53 9.15 0.25
CA ILE A 45 -14.71 8.40 0.69
C ILE A 45 -15.67 9.39 1.36
N LYS A 46 -16.81 9.66 0.71
CA LYS A 46 -17.68 10.79 1.07
C LYS A 46 -18.43 10.63 2.40
N ASN A 47 -18.64 9.41 2.89
CA ASN A 47 -19.39 9.18 4.12
C ASN A 47 -18.49 9.34 5.36
N SER A 48 -18.74 10.38 6.16
CA SER A 48 -17.93 10.72 7.34
C SER A 48 -18.00 9.66 8.44
N GLN A 49 -19.16 9.01 8.64
CA GLN A 49 -19.33 7.97 9.66
C GLN A 49 -18.56 6.70 9.30
N ASP A 50 -18.69 6.25 8.04
CA ASP A 50 -17.96 5.08 7.52
C ASP A 50 -16.46 5.32 7.62
N ASN A 51 -16.02 6.52 7.22
CA ASN A 51 -14.63 6.92 7.25
C ASN A 51 -14.04 6.88 8.68
N ASN A 52 -14.74 7.42 9.69
CA ASN A 52 -14.27 7.36 11.07
C ASN A 52 -14.16 5.92 11.59
N THR A 53 -15.13 5.08 11.23
CA THR A 53 -15.15 3.66 11.61
C THR A 53 -13.96 2.92 10.98
N LEU A 54 -13.68 3.15 9.70
CA LEU A 54 -12.53 2.57 8.99
C LEU A 54 -11.20 3.04 9.57
N ILE A 55 -11.04 4.34 9.84
CA ILE A 55 -9.81 4.88 10.43
C ILE A 55 -9.54 4.21 11.79
N LYS A 56 -10.58 4.10 12.63
CA LYS A 56 -10.47 3.43 13.93
C LYS A 56 -10.06 1.96 13.77
N PHE A 57 -10.77 1.23 12.91
CA PHE A 57 -10.48 -0.18 12.63
C PHE A 57 -9.04 -0.39 12.15
N PHE A 58 -8.57 0.39 11.18
CA PHE A 58 -7.22 0.27 10.65
C PHE A 58 -6.16 0.61 11.70
N LYS A 59 -6.41 1.63 12.53
CA LYS A 59 -5.52 1.99 13.63
C LYS A 59 -5.40 0.88 14.67
N GLU A 60 -6.51 0.25 15.06
CA GLU A 60 -6.52 -0.90 15.96
C GLU A 60 -5.75 -2.11 15.38
N ASN A 61 -5.62 -2.18 14.05
CA ASN A 61 -4.84 -3.19 13.34
C ASN A 61 -3.43 -2.70 12.94
N GLY A 62 -2.92 -1.65 13.57
CA GLY A 62 -1.55 -1.17 13.39
C GLY A 62 -1.28 -0.41 12.09
N ILE A 63 -2.32 0.11 11.44
CA ILE A 63 -2.22 0.96 10.24
C ILE A 63 -2.65 2.38 10.59
N ILE A 64 -1.78 3.35 10.32
CA ILE A 64 -2.06 4.77 10.54
C ILE A 64 -1.96 5.55 9.23
N PHE A 65 -2.56 6.73 9.22
CA PHE A 65 -2.60 7.62 8.06
C PHE A 65 -2.01 8.99 8.43
N PRO A 66 -0.68 9.16 8.35
CA PRO A 66 0.00 10.39 8.80
C PRO A 66 -0.38 11.66 8.02
N GLY A 67 -1.01 11.51 6.86
CA GLY A 67 -1.46 12.59 6.01
C GLY A 67 -2.31 12.06 4.86
N GLU A 68 -2.93 12.93 4.08
CA GLU A 68 -3.90 12.55 3.04
C GLU A 68 -3.30 11.64 1.96
N LYS A 69 -2.02 11.79 1.65
CA LYS A 69 -1.34 10.99 0.62
C LYS A 69 -0.40 9.93 1.21
N SER A 70 -0.55 9.62 2.50
CA SER A 70 0.37 8.74 3.21
C SER A 70 -0.34 7.62 3.96
N ILE A 71 0.36 6.51 4.11
CA ILE A 71 -0.01 5.38 4.96
C ILE A 71 1.25 4.84 5.63
N ALA A 72 1.14 4.43 6.89
CA ALA A 72 2.26 3.87 7.63
C ALA A 72 1.82 2.74 8.57
N LEU A 73 2.77 1.90 8.98
CA LEU A 73 2.58 1.01 10.13
C LEU A 73 2.78 1.81 11.42
N ASP A 74 1.95 1.51 12.43
CA ASP A 74 2.07 2.06 13.78
C ASP A 74 3.17 1.31 14.55
N ILE A 75 4.43 1.60 14.20
CA ILE A 75 5.61 1.02 14.85
C ILE A 75 6.52 2.16 15.26
N ASN A 76 6.93 2.15 16.54
CA ASN A 76 7.93 3.10 17.05
C ASN A 76 9.32 2.73 16.51
N THR A 77 9.66 3.25 15.33
CA THR A 77 11.02 3.23 14.81
C THR A 77 11.62 4.62 14.83
N SER A 78 12.64 4.81 15.68
CA SER A 78 13.36 6.08 15.82
C SER A 78 14.36 6.34 14.69
N ASN A 79 14.78 5.29 13.98
CA ASN A 79 15.82 5.37 12.94
C ASN A 79 15.25 5.06 11.56
N LYS A 80 15.65 5.85 10.56
CA LYS A 80 15.42 5.56 9.14
C LYS A 80 16.58 4.72 8.64
N LEU A 81 16.32 3.45 8.29
CA LEU A 81 17.36 2.55 7.79
C LEU A 81 17.60 2.70 6.28
N ASN A 82 16.81 3.52 5.58
CA ASN A 82 16.78 3.63 4.12
C ASN A 82 16.50 2.29 3.41
N LEU A 83 15.99 1.31 4.15
CA LEU A 83 15.61 0.00 3.65
C LEU A 83 14.12 -0.06 3.36
N LEU A 84 13.74 -0.86 2.38
CA LEU A 84 12.36 -1.15 2.03
C LEU A 84 11.88 -2.34 2.83
N SER A 85 10.72 -2.15 3.44
CA SER A 85 9.95 -3.19 4.10
C SER A 85 8.98 -3.86 3.14
N ARG A 86 8.54 -5.06 3.51
CA ARG A 86 7.43 -5.76 2.87
C ARG A 86 6.18 -4.90 2.81
N PHE A 87 5.90 -4.13 3.87
CA PHE A 87 4.79 -3.18 3.88
C PHE A 87 4.91 -2.17 2.74
N GLN A 88 6.08 -1.53 2.59
CA GLN A 88 6.30 -0.50 1.59
C GLN A 88 6.15 -1.04 0.16
N ILE A 89 6.68 -2.23 -0.13
CA ILE A 89 6.50 -2.87 -1.45
C ILE A 89 5.02 -3.11 -1.75
N ARG A 90 4.30 -3.76 -0.82
CA ARG A 90 2.90 -4.13 -1.07
C ARG A 90 2.02 -2.89 -1.23
N VAL A 91 2.22 -1.88 -0.38
CA VAL A 91 1.50 -0.61 -0.49
C VAL A 91 1.81 0.07 -1.83
N ALA A 92 3.09 0.20 -2.19
CA ALA A 92 3.50 0.85 -3.44
C ALA A 92 2.89 0.14 -4.66
N ARG A 93 3.02 -1.19 -4.73
CA ARG A 93 2.42 -2.00 -5.80
C ARG A 93 0.91 -1.82 -5.92
N VAL A 94 0.20 -1.83 -4.79
CA VAL A 94 -1.27 -1.69 -4.77
C VAL A 94 -1.70 -0.26 -5.09
N ALA A 95 -0.91 0.75 -4.74
CA ALA A 95 -1.12 2.14 -5.15
C ALA A 95 -1.03 2.29 -6.68
N MET A 96 -0.12 1.55 -7.31
CA MET A 96 0.05 1.47 -8.77
C MET A 96 -1.02 0.61 -9.47
N HIS A 97 -1.87 -0.11 -8.73
CA HIS A 97 -2.81 -1.11 -9.27
C HIS A 97 -2.17 -2.29 -10.01
N LEU A 98 -0.93 -2.62 -9.66
CA LEU A 98 -0.24 -3.75 -10.26
C LEU A 98 -0.54 -5.04 -9.49
N THR A 99 -0.73 -6.12 -10.21
CA THR A 99 -0.61 -7.49 -9.70
C THR A 99 0.86 -7.80 -9.38
N GLN A 100 1.10 -8.88 -8.62
CA GLN A 100 2.47 -9.36 -8.41
C GLN A 100 3.13 -9.77 -9.72
N GLN A 101 2.38 -10.38 -10.65
CA GLN A 101 2.90 -10.77 -11.95
C GLN A 101 3.33 -9.57 -12.79
N GLU A 102 2.52 -8.52 -12.87
CA GLU A 102 2.89 -7.31 -13.62
C GLU A 102 4.11 -6.62 -13.01
N LEU A 103 4.18 -6.46 -11.69
CA LEU A 103 5.35 -5.87 -11.05
C LEU A 103 6.61 -6.71 -11.29
N ALA A 104 6.49 -8.04 -11.21
CA ALA A 104 7.60 -8.96 -11.46
C ALA A 104 8.12 -8.81 -12.90
N THR A 105 7.22 -8.75 -13.88
CA THR A 105 7.56 -8.52 -15.29
C THR A 105 8.24 -7.17 -15.51
N LEU A 106 7.68 -6.09 -14.94
CA LEU A 106 8.20 -4.73 -15.13
C LEU A 106 9.60 -4.52 -14.53
N LEU A 107 9.95 -5.29 -13.50
CA LEU A 107 11.24 -5.21 -12.82
C LEU A 107 12.22 -6.31 -13.23
N GLU A 108 11.80 -7.21 -14.12
CA GLU A 108 12.56 -8.40 -14.52
C GLU A 108 13.00 -9.25 -13.31
N ILE A 109 12.16 -9.32 -12.27
CA ILE A 109 12.40 -10.15 -11.08
C ILE A 109 11.55 -11.42 -11.11
N PRO A 110 12.03 -12.56 -10.59
CA PRO A 110 11.23 -13.77 -10.52
C PRO A 110 9.93 -13.57 -9.71
N LEU A 111 8.78 -13.98 -10.25
CA LEU A 111 7.49 -13.91 -9.54
C LEU A 111 7.54 -14.63 -8.17
N LEU A 112 8.20 -15.79 -8.11
CA LEU A 112 8.37 -16.55 -6.86
C LEU A 112 9.07 -15.75 -5.76
N LEU A 113 9.97 -14.84 -6.14
CA LEU A 113 10.69 -13.98 -5.22
C LEU A 113 9.78 -12.89 -4.66
N LEU A 114 9.03 -12.20 -5.52
CA LEU A 114 8.05 -11.20 -5.09
C LEU A 114 6.94 -11.82 -4.22
N ASN A 115 6.45 -13.00 -4.61
CA ASN A 115 5.48 -13.77 -3.83
C ASN A 115 6.01 -14.12 -2.43
N TYR A 116 7.28 -14.51 -2.35
CA TYR A 116 7.93 -14.81 -1.08
C TYR A 116 8.04 -13.57 -0.19
N LEU A 117 8.44 -12.42 -0.75
CA LEU A 117 8.53 -11.17 0.00
C LEU A 117 7.18 -10.76 0.58
N GLU A 118 6.12 -10.73 -0.24
CA GLU A 118 4.82 -10.23 0.22
C GLU A 118 4.08 -11.17 1.18
N LYS A 119 4.54 -12.43 1.30
CA LYS A 119 4.09 -13.38 2.33
C LYS A 119 4.73 -13.14 3.70
N GLN A 120 5.82 -12.37 3.79
CA GLN A 120 6.44 -12.03 5.07
C GLN A 120 5.58 -11.05 5.89
N HIS A 121 5.91 -10.91 7.17
CA HIS A 121 5.29 -9.91 8.04
C HIS A 121 5.58 -8.47 7.55
N ASN A 122 4.65 -7.56 7.81
CA ASN A 122 4.70 -6.17 7.33
C ASN A 122 5.96 -5.41 7.79
N ASN A 123 6.50 -5.78 8.95
CA ASN A 123 7.68 -5.17 9.57
C ASN A 123 9.03 -5.75 9.09
N VAL A 124 9.02 -6.74 8.18
CA VAL A 124 10.24 -7.37 7.66
C VAL A 124 10.85 -6.53 6.54
N TYR A 125 12.16 -6.28 6.62
CA TYR A 125 12.94 -5.63 5.57
C TYR A 125 13.33 -6.62 4.47
N ILE A 126 13.35 -6.16 3.21
CA ILE A 126 13.74 -7.02 2.07
C ILE A 126 15.16 -7.55 2.25
N SER A 127 16.09 -6.70 2.69
CA SER A 127 17.49 -7.05 2.88
C SER A 127 17.72 -8.13 3.95
N SER A 128 16.78 -8.32 4.88
CA SER A 128 16.83 -9.42 5.86
C SER A 128 16.43 -10.77 5.28
N THR A 129 16.00 -10.82 4.02
CA THR A 129 15.64 -12.07 3.36
C THR A 129 16.84 -12.70 2.65
N PRO A 130 16.94 -14.03 2.61
CA PRO A 130 18.12 -14.72 2.06
C PRO A 130 18.26 -14.59 0.53
N LYS A 131 17.34 -13.92 -0.16
CA LYS A 131 17.31 -13.81 -1.61
C LYS A 131 17.78 -12.41 -2.03
N THR A 132 18.75 -12.36 -2.95
CA THR A 132 19.33 -11.13 -3.49
C THR A 132 18.34 -10.41 -4.40
N ILE A 133 17.57 -9.49 -3.83
CA ILE A 133 16.87 -8.47 -4.62
C ILE A 133 17.68 -7.19 -4.55
N ASN A 134 17.89 -6.58 -5.72
CA ASN A 134 18.44 -5.24 -5.75
C ASN A 134 17.35 -4.25 -5.31
N GLU A 135 17.37 -3.89 -4.03
CA GLU A 135 16.40 -2.97 -3.44
C GLU A 135 16.40 -1.59 -4.13
N PHE A 136 17.56 -1.17 -4.65
CA PHE A 136 17.68 0.07 -5.40
C PHE A 136 16.78 0.07 -6.64
N VAL A 137 16.70 -1.06 -7.37
CA VAL A 137 15.85 -1.18 -8.56
C VAL A 137 14.37 -1.02 -8.20
N LEU A 138 13.91 -1.66 -7.12
CA LEU A 138 12.55 -1.49 -6.61
C LEU A 138 12.27 -0.03 -6.23
N ARG A 139 13.16 0.56 -5.44
CA ARG A 139 13.02 1.94 -4.97
C ARG A 139 12.95 2.92 -6.13
N SER A 140 13.92 2.87 -7.05
CA SER A 140 13.97 3.77 -8.21
C SER A 140 12.76 3.62 -9.13
N PHE A 141 12.25 2.39 -9.31
CA PHE A 141 11.03 2.16 -10.08
C PHE A 141 9.82 2.87 -9.45
N PHE A 142 9.61 2.71 -8.14
CA PHE A 142 8.49 3.35 -7.44
C PHE A 142 8.63 4.88 -7.38
N GLU A 143 9.82 5.39 -7.10
CA GLU A 143 10.11 6.84 -7.05
C GLU A 143 9.90 7.50 -8.42
N LYS A 144 10.34 6.87 -9.51
CA LYS A 144 10.05 7.34 -10.88
C LYS A 144 8.53 7.44 -11.16
N ASN A 145 7.74 6.57 -10.51
CA ASN A 145 6.29 6.54 -10.61
C ASN A 145 5.58 7.41 -9.55
N GLY A 146 6.30 8.30 -8.86
CA GLY A 146 5.70 9.26 -7.92
C GLY A 146 5.34 8.69 -6.55
N ILE A 147 5.99 7.59 -6.14
CA ILE A 147 5.86 6.99 -4.83
C ILE A 147 7.17 7.17 -4.07
N CYS A 148 7.14 7.77 -2.88
CA CYS A 148 8.33 7.94 -2.07
C CYS A 148 8.18 7.31 -0.67
N PHE A 149 9.33 7.09 -0.03
CA PHE A 149 9.44 6.37 1.24
C PHE A 149 10.09 7.30 2.29
N PRO A 150 9.32 8.24 2.86
CA PRO A 150 9.89 9.30 3.70
C PRO A 150 10.52 8.77 4.99
N LYS A 151 9.97 7.67 5.53
CA LYS A 151 10.39 6.98 6.75
C LYS A 151 10.21 5.48 6.59
N ASP A 152 10.80 4.70 7.49
CA ASP A 152 10.58 3.26 7.55
C ASP A 152 9.10 2.96 7.75
N PHE A 153 8.62 1.90 7.09
CA PHE A 153 7.21 1.49 7.12
C PHE A 153 6.20 2.58 6.75
N CYS A 154 6.62 3.59 5.97
CA CYS A 154 5.76 4.66 5.49
C CYS A 154 5.87 4.78 3.96
N VAL A 155 4.74 5.00 3.31
CA VAL A 155 4.64 5.28 1.88
C VAL A 155 3.86 6.57 1.68
N HIS A 156 4.36 7.42 0.80
CA HIS A 156 3.73 8.66 0.38
C HIS A 156 3.58 8.70 -1.15
N LEU A 157 2.45 9.20 -1.64
CA LEU A 157 2.23 9.44 -3.05
C LEU A 157 2.44 10.92 -3.36
N GLU A 158 3.46 11.25 -4.15
CA GLU A 158 3.68 12.62 -4.64
C GLU A 158 2.64 12.98 -5.71
N LYS A 159 2.33 12.02 -6.59
CA LYS A 159 1.33 12.08 -7.67
C LYS A 159 0.60 10.74 -7.81
N ASP A 160 -0.45 10.68 -8.62
CA ASP A 160 -1.16 9.42 -8.85
C ASP A 160 -0.33 8.52 -9.80
N PRO A 161 0.25 7.40 -9.32
CA PRO A 161 1.10 6.55 -10.16
C PRO A 161 0.37 5.94 -11.35
N ARG A 162 -0.97 5.85 -11.33
CA ARG A 162 -1.75 5.31 -12.47
C ARG A 162 -1.58 6.14 -13.74
N GLU A 163 -1.34 7.44 -13.62
CA GLU A 163 -1.20 8.32 -14.78
C GLU A 163 0.12 8.08 -15.54
N LEU A 164 1.08 7.39 -14.93
CA LEU A 164 2.43 7.22 -15.47
C LEU A 164 2.63 5.87 -16.16
N ILE A 165 1.88 4.84 -15.75
CA ILE A 165 1.99 3.48 -16.26
C ILE A 165 1.38 3.35 -17.66
N ASN A 166 0.34 4.13 -17.98
CA ASN A 166 -0.33 4.09 -19.29
C ASN A 166 0.50 4.68 -20.46
N ASN A 167 1.76 5.07 -20.21
CA ASN A 167 2.66 5.65 -21.23
C ASN A 167 3.76 4.66 -21.69
N TYR A 168 3.65 3.38 -21.33
CA TYR A 168 4.50 2.27 -21.79
C TYR A 168 3.63 1.19 -22.41
#